data_AF-K0G851-F1
#
_entry.id   AF-K0G851-F1
#
_cell.length_a   1.000
_cell.length_b   1.000
_cell.length_c   1.000
_cell.angle_alpha   90.00
_cell.angle_beta   90.00
_cell.angle_gamma   90.00
#
_symmetry.space_group_name_H-M   'P 1'
#
loop_
_entity.id
_entity.type
_entity.pdbx_description
1 polymer ?
#
loop_
_entity_poly.entity_id
_entity_poly.type
_entity_poly.pdbx_seq_one_letter_code
_entity_poly.pdbx_strand_id
1 'polypeptide(L)'
;MKKKYLFQLAQDLVLTAILLSLFGYHLYEEITHEWLGLVFFALIISHLSLNIWWLKKLFSGSYNGYRILQSAVNLATFLLFLTACISGIMLSKHLFAEMPFHSTTDFMRKIHMTSTHWLQIFAGVHLGLHWKAIANLLANGYRLDLEHWLARWLIPACWLIIATCGIFIFVQRELLPYLLLKVDFAYFNYDEPQAVFYFDFFAILIAVAYSTRFLVWLILFRQNNATS
;
A
#
# COMPACT_ATOMS: atom_id res chain seq x y z
N MET A 1 1.85 15.96 -19.98
CA MET A 1 1.92 16.07 -18.49
C MET A 1 3.19 16.83 -18.10
N LYS A 2 3.19 17.65 -17.04
CA LYS A 2 4.44 18.27 -16.55
C LYS A 2 5.38 17.16 -16.09
N LYS A 3 6.69 17.24 -16.42
CA LYS A 3 7.70 16.21 -16.12
C LYS A 3 7.68 15.73 -14.66
N LYS A 4 7.39 16.64 -13.72
CA LYS A 4 7.22 16.31 -12.28
C LYS A 4 6.17 15.22 -12.01
N TYR A 5 4.99 15.29 -12.63
CA TYR A 5 3.91 14.33 -12.37
C TYR A 5 4.21 12.94 -12.95
N LEU A 6 4.92 12.90 -14.08
CA LEU A 6 5.38 11.62 -14.64
C LEU A 6 6.42 10.96 -13.73
N PHE A 7 7.33 11.75 -13.15
CA PHE A 7 8.29 11.26 -12.17
C PHE A 7 7.62 10.73 -10.90
N GLN A 8 6.64 11.47 -10.35
CA GLN A 8 5.86 11.01 -9.19
C GLN A 8 5.15 9.68 -9.50
N LEU A 9 4.54 9.55 -10.68
CA LEU A 9 3.92 8.29 -11.09
C LEU A 9 4.92 7.14 -11.15
N ALA A 10 6.03 7.33 -11.85
CA ALA A 10 7.05 6.29 -11.99
C ALA A 10 7.55 5.84 -10.62
N GLN A 11 7.77 6.81 -9.72
CA GLN A 11 8.17 6.55 -8.34
C GLN A 11 7.09 5.77 -7.57
N ASP A 12 5.81 6.13 -7.68
CA ASP A 12 4.71 5.44 -6.98
C ASP A 12 4.50 4.01 -7.49
N LEU A 13 4.71 3.78 -8.80
CA LEU A 13 4.70 2.43 -9.39
C LEU A 13 5.87 1.59 -8.86
N VAL A 14 7.08 2.17 -8.80
CA VAL A 14 8.26 1.49 -8.24
C VAL A 14 8.09 1.21 -6.75
N LEU A 15 7.54 2.16 -5.98
CA LEU A 15 7.20 1.97 -4.57
C LEU A 15 6.23 0.81 -4.40
N THR A 16 5.17 0.75 -5.21
CA THR A 16 4.19 -0.34 -5.16
C THR A 16 4.85 -1.68 -5.49
N ALA A 17 5.68 -1.74 -6.54
CA ALA A 17 6.38 -2.96 -6.91
C ALA A 17 7.31 -3.44 -5.78
N ILE A 18 8.12 -2.56 -5.20
CA ILE A 18 9.03 -2.92 -4.10
C ILE A 18 8.25 -3.32 -2.85
N LEU A 19 7.15 -2.64 -2.51
CA LEU A 19 6.29 -3.03 -1.39
C LEU A 19 5.79 -4.47 -1.54
N LEU A 20 5.35 -4.86 -2.74
CA LEU A 20 4.93 -6.24 -3.03
C LEU A 20 6.11 -7.22 -2.97
N SER A 21 7.28 -6.83 -3.51
CA SER A 21 8.50 -7.63 -3.41
C SER A 21 8.96 -7.88 -1.97
N LEU A 22 8.74 -6.93 -1.07
CA LEU A 22 9.08 -7.08 0.35
C LEU A 22 8.27 -8.18 1.05
N PHE A 23 7.04 -8.47 0.60
CA PHE A 23 6.29 -9.63 1.12
C PHE A 23 6.90 -10.97 0.68
N GLY A 24 7.61 -10.99 -0.45
CA GLY A 24 8.30 -12.16 -1.00
C GLY A 24 9.60 -12.52 -0.29
N TYR A 25 9.65 -12.45 1.06
CA TYR A 25 10.87 -12.74 1.83
C TYR A 25 11.44 -14.13 1.51
N HIS A 26 10.59 -15.14 1.30
CA HIS A 26 11.01 -16.49 0.95
C HIS A 26 11.38 -16.69 -0.52
N LEU A 27 11.07 -15.72 -1.39
CA LEU A 27 11.35 -15.78 -2.83
C LEU A 27 12.76 -15.29 -3.17
N TYR A 28 13.41 -14.58 -2.25
CA TYR A 28 14.74 -14.03 -2.40
C TYR A 28 15.64 -14.37 -1.22
N GLU A 29 16.93 -14.07 -1.36
CA GLU A 29 17.87 -14.13 -0.24
C GLU A 29 17.57 -13.04 0.79
N GLU A 30 17.88 -13.32 2.05
CA GLU A 30 17.61 -12.41 3.18
C GLU A 30 18.27 -11.04 2.96
N ILE A 31 19.50 -11.01 2.43
CA ILE A 31 20.22 -9.77 2.11
C ILE A 31 19.52 -8.92 1.03
N THR A 32 18.82 -9.57 0.08
CA THR A 32 18.07 -8.88 -0.97
C THR A 32 16.88 -8.15 -0.36
N HIS A 33 16.17 -8.79 0.58
CA HIS A 33 15.08 -8.15 1.30
C HIS A 33 15.55 -6.92 2.10
N GLU A 34 16.71 -7.02 2.76
CA GLU A 34 17.29 -5.88 3.51
C GLU A 34 17.64 -4.69 2.59
N TRP A 35 18.26 -4.95 1.43
CA TRP A 35 18.53 -3.91 0.44
C TRP A 35 17.27 -3.31 -0.17
N LEU A 36 16.27 -4.14 -0.50
CA LEU A 36 14.97 -3.65 -0.97
C LEU A 36 14.31 -2.76 0.08
N GLY A 37 14.42 -3.10 1.36
CA GLY A 37 13.91 -2.28 2.46
C GLY A 37 14.56 -0.90 2.52
N LEU A 38 15.89 -0.84 2.34
CA LEU A 38 16.62 0.44 2.30
C LEU A 38 16.26 1.29 1.08
N VAL A 39 16.15 0.68 -0.11
CA VAL A 39 15.71 1.38 -1.33
C VAL A 39 14.27 1.88 -1.16
N PHE A 40 13.39 1.06 -0.60
CA PHE A 40 12.01 1.45 -0.28
C PHE A 40 11.98 2.65 0.66
N PHE A 41 12.79 2.64 1.72
CA PHE A 41 12.90 3.74 2.66
C PHE A 41 13.35 5.05 1.98
N ALA A 42 14.39 4.99 1.14
CA ALA A 42 14.86 6.16 0.39
C ALA A 42 13.78 6.70 -0.57
N LEU A 43 13.02 5.82 -1.23
CA LEU A 43 11.92 6.22 -2.11
C LEU A 43 10.75 6.84 -1.34
N ILE A 44 10.46 6.40 -0.11
CA ILE A 44 9.45 7.05 0.74
C ILE A 44 9.89 8.46 1.15
N ILE A 45 11.18 8.67 1.47
CA ILE A 45 11.72 10.02 1.73
C ILE A 45 11.56 10.92 0.50
N SER A 46 11.90 10.40 -0.68
CA SER A 46 11.66 11.12 -1.95
C SER A 46 10.17 11.44 -2.12
N HIS A 47 9.29 10.47 -1.86
CA HIS A 47 7.84 10.63 -2.02
C HIS A 47 7.30 11.73 -1.11
N LEU A 48 7.72 11.75 0.16
CA LEU A 48 7.35 12.78 1.11
C LEU A 48 7.88 14.17 0.70
N SER A 49 9.12 14.22 0.20
CA SER A 49 9.76 15.47 -0.25
C SER A 49 9.02 16.10 -1.45
N LEU A 50 8.61 15.28 -2.43
CA LEU A 50 7.83 15.74 -3.59
C LEU A 50 6.43 16.24 -3.22
N ASN A 51 5.91 15.74 -2.10
CA ASN A 51 4.57 16.00 -1.58
C ASN A 51 4.57 16.85 -0.29
N ILE A 52 5.67 17.55 0.03
CA ILE A 52 5.84 18.32 1.27
C ILE A 52 4.77 19.41 1.47
N TRP A 53 4.12 19.85 0.40
CA TRP A 53 3.00 20.78 0.48
C TRP A 53 1.78 20.19 1.20
N TRP A 54 1.58 18.88 1.15
CA TRP A 54 0.57 18.20 1.96
C TRP A 54 0.84 18.39 3.46
N LEU A 55 2.11 18.30 3.89
CA LEU A 55 2.52 18.55 5.27
C LEU A 55 2.25 20.00 5.69
N LYS A 56 2.51 20.97 4.81
CA LYS A 56 2.17 22.38 5.06
C LYS A 56 0.66 22.60 5.17
N LYS A 57 -0.12 21.85 4.39
CA LYS A 57 -1.58 21.89 4.46
C LYS A 57 -2.15 21.21 5.69
N LEU A 58 -1.46 20.27 6.33
CA LEU A 58 -1.92 19.72 7.63
C LEU A 58 -2.11 20.79 8.70
N PHE A 59 -1.44 21.94 8.60
CA PHE A 59 -1.57 23.01 9.59
C PHE A 59 -2.40 24.20 9.09
N SER A 60 -3.09 24.10 7.95
CA SER A 60 -3.78 25.26 7.35
C SER A 60 -5.09 24.94 6.62
N GLY A 61 -6.09 25.81 6.74
CA GLY A 61 -7.37 25.76 6.01
C GLY A 61 -8.49 24.98 6.71
N SER A 62 -9.70 25.02 6.15
CA SER A 62 -10.87 24.35 6.72
C SER A 62 -10.80 22.83 6.57
N TYR A 63 -11.24 22.12 7.60
CA TYR A 63 -11.33 20.68 7.65
C TYR A 63 -12.75 20.23 7.32
N ASN A 64 -12.92 19.49 6.22
CA ASN A 64 -14.13 18.72 5.99
C ASN A 64 -13.86 17.24 6.31
N GLY A 65 -14.91 16.44 6.47
CA GLY A 65 -14.79 15.03 6.88
C GLY A 65 -13.86 14.21 5.97
N TYR A 66 -13.90 14.46 4.65
CA TYR A 66 -13.02 13.79 3.70
C TYR A 66 -11.54 14.13 3.91
N ARG A 67 -11.22 15.40 4.18
CA ARG A 67 -9.86 15.85 4.45
C ARG A 67 -9.32 15.28 5.76
N ILE A 68 -10.15 15.19 6.81
CA ILE A 68 -9.77 14.54 8.07
C ILE A 68 -9.43 13.08 7.81
N LEU A 69 -10.27 12.36 7.07
CA LEU A 69 -10.04 10.95 6.71
C LEU A 69 -8.72 10.77 5.94
N GLN A 70 -8.46 11.59 4.91
CA GLN A 70 -7.20 11.55 4.16
C GLN A 70 -5.99 11.81 5.06
N SER A 71 -6.06 12.82 5.92
CA SER A 71 -4.96 13.15 6.83
C SER A 71 -4.69 12.02 7.83
N ALA A 72 -5.75 11.43 8.38
CA ALA A 72 -5.64 10.31 9.33
C ALA A 72 -5.04 9.06 8.68
N VAL A 73 -5.50 8.69 7.47
CA VAL A 73 -4.95 7.54 6.73
C VAL A 73 -3.48 7.76 6.42
N ASN A 74 -3.09 8.94 5.90
CA ASN A 74 -1.69 9.21 5.59
C ASN A 74 -0.79 9.18 6.84
N LEU A 75 -1.26 9.72 7.97
CA LEU A 75 -0.52 9.66 9.23
C LEU A 75 -0.38 8.21 9.72
N ALA A 76 -1.45 7.42 9.68
CA ALA A 76 -1.43 6.02 10.06
C ALA A 76 -0.50 5.20 9.15
N THR A 77 -0.56 5.37 7.82
CA THR A 77 0.36 4.74 6.86
C THR A 77 1.81 5.09 7.18
N PHE A 78 2.08 6.37 7.50
CA PHE A 78 3.43 6.81 7.85
C PHE A 78 3.94 6.17 9.16
N LEU A 79 3.11 6.10 10.20
CA LEU A 79 3.46 5.46 11.46
C LEU A 79 3.69 3.96 11.29
N LEU A 80 2.83 3.27 10.54
CA LEU A 80 3.00 1.84 10.21
C LEU A 80 4.28 1.58 9.44
N PHE A 81 4.59 2.43 8.46
CA PHE A 81 5.86 2.37 7.73
C PHE A 81 7.06 2.56 8.66
N LEU A 82 7.02 3.54 9.56
CA LEU A 82 8.11 3.77 10.51
C LEU A 82 8.28 2.58 11.46
N THR A 83 7.20 2.01 11.98
CA THR A 83 7.23 0.79 12.81
C THR A 83 7.81 -0.39 12.03
N ALA A 84 7.39 -0.63 10.79
CA ALA A 84 7.92 -1.69 9.94
C ALA A 84 9.41 -1.49 9.64
N CYS A 85 9.83 -0.25 9.36
CA CYS A 85 11.23 0.08 9.07
C CYS A 85 12.13 -0.11 10.28
N ILE A 86 11.75 0.42 11.45
CA ILE A 86 12.54 0.30 12.67
C ILE A 86 12.66 -1.17 13.07
N SER A 87 11.53 -1.89 13.11
CA SER A 87 11.54 -3.32 13.44
C SER A 87 12.33 -4.16 12.43
N GLY A 88 12.27 -3.83 11.13
CA GLY A 88 13.05 -4.49 10.09
C GLY A 88 14.56 -4.25 10.23
N ILE A 89 14.97 -3.02 10.55
CA ILE A 89 16.37 -2.68 10.83
C ILE A 89 16.88 -3.45 12.05
N MET A 90 16.07 -3.54 13.11
CA MET A 90 16.46 -4.29 14.32
C MET A 90 16.56 -5.81 14.06
N LEU A 91 15.78 -6.35 13.13
CA LEU A 91 15.80 -7.75 12.70
C LEU A 91 16.85 -8.08 11.64
N SER A 92 17.51 -7.08 11.05
CA SER A 92 18.50 -7.25 9.97
C SER A 92 19.61 -8.20 10.41
N LYS A 93 19.88 -9.21 9.60
CA LYS A 93 20.87 -10.25 9.84
C LYS A 93 22.20 -9.97 9.13
N HIS A 94 22.21 -9.06 8.15
CA HIS A 94 23.38 -8.78 7.32
C HIS A 94 23.85 -7.33 7.48
N LEU A 95 23.01 -6.36 7.13
CA LEU A 95 23.43 -4.95 7.02
C LEU A 95 23.63 -4.26 8.37
N PHE A 96 22.85 -4.63 9.39
CA PHE A 96 22.86 -3.98 10.71
C PHE A 96 23.10 -4.96 11.87
N ALA A 97 23.67 -6.13 11.59
CA ALA A 97 23.85 -7.20 12.58
C ALA A 97 24.78 -6.80 13.74
N GLU A 98 25.78 -5.96 13.48
CA GLU A 98 26.76 -5.52 14.49
C GLU A 98 26.31 -4.30 15.31
N MET A 99 25.11 -3.77 15.04
CA MET A 99 24.64 -2.56 15.70
C MET A 99 24.09 -2.85 17.11
N PRO A 100 24.26 -1.94 18.09
CA PRO A 100 23.87 -2.17 19.49
C PRO A 100 22.36 -2.29 19.70
N PHE A 101 21.55 -1.90 18.72
CA PHE A 101 20.09 -2.02 18.74
C PHE A 101 19.56 -3.28 18.03
N HIS A 102 20.45 -4.15 17.53
CA HIS A 102 20.06 -5.41 16.90
C HIS A 102 19.27 -6.28 17.89
N SER A 103 18.11 -6.79 17.46
CA SER A 103 17.21 -7.59 18.29
C SER A 103 16.39 -8.55 17.45
N THR A 104 16.65 -9.85 17.60
CA THR A 104 15.96 -10.95 16.90
C THR A 104 14.84 -11.60 17.72
N THR A 105 14.33 -10.88 18.72
CA THR A 105 13.26 -11.38 19.60
C THR A 105 11.97 -11.68 18.82
N ASP A 106 11.22 -12.68 19.29
CA ASP A 106 9.92 -13.04 18.69
C ASP A 106 8.93 -11.88 18.73
N PHE A 107 9.00 -11.04 19.76
CA PHE A 107 8.19 -9.83 19.86
C PHE A 107 8.51 -8.84 18.73
N MET A 108 9.78 -8.61 18.42
CA MET A 108 10.17 -7.72 17.32
C MET A 108 9.72 -8.27 15.97
N ARG A 109 9.85 -9.60 15.77
CA ARG A 109 9.34 -10.30 14.58
C ARG A 109 7.83 -10.11 14.42
N LYS A 110 7.06 -10.29 15.49
CA LYS A 110 5.60 -10.06 15.49
C LYS A 110 5.24 -8.62 15.16
N ILE A 111 5.94 -7.65 15.72
CA ILE A 111 5.75 -6.23 15.39
C ILE A 111 6.01 -5.99 13.92
N HIS A 112 7.12 -6.50 13.39
CA HIS A 112 7.48 -6.32 11.98
C HIS A 112 6.43 -6.94 11.04
N MET A 113 6.04 -8.19 11.28
CA MET A 113 5.00 -8.86 10.48
C MET A 113 3.66 -8.13 10.59
N THR A 114 3.23 -7.76 11.78
CA THR A 114 1.93 -7.11 11.96
C THR A 114 1.90 -5.72 11.33
N SER A 115 2.96 -4.93 11.53
CA SER A 115 3.04 -3.57 10.96
C SER A 115 3.14 -3.59 9.44
N THR A 116 3.86 -4.54 8.83
CA THR A 116 3.92 -4.69 7.37
C THR A 116 2.57 -5.08 6.75
N HIS A 117 1.82 -6.00 7.38
CA HIS A 117 0.47 -6.36 6.92
C HIS A 117 -0.51 -5.20 7.05
N TRP A 118 -0.50 -4.48 8.19
CA TRP A 118 -1.29 -3.26 8.32
C TRP A 118 -0.88 -2.19 7.33
N LEU A 119 0.42 -2.04 7.06
CA LEU A 119 0.93 -1.10 6.05
C LEU A 119 0.37 -1.43 4.66
N GLN A 120 0.28 -2.70 4.28
CA GLN A 120 -0.37 -3.11 3.01
C GLN A 120 -1.85 -2.69 2.96
N ILE A 121 -2.60 -2.92 4.04
CA ILE A 121 -4.01 -2.51 4.13
C ILE A 121 -4.12 -0.99 4.00
N PHE A 122 -3.36 -0.23 4.78
CA PHE A 122 -3.40 1.23 4.75
C PHE A 122 -2.86 1.82 3.43
N ALA A 123 -1.92 1.16 2.76
CA ALA A 123 -1.50 1.50 1.41
C ALA A 123 -2.66 1.33 0.41
N GLY A 124 -3.44 0.25 0.52
CA GLY A 124 -4.67 0.05 -0.24
C GLY A 124 -5.71 1.13 0.02
N VAL A 125 -5.96 1.47 1.30
CA VAL A 125 -6.88 2.55 1.68
C VAL A 125 -6.41 3.90 1.10
N HIS A 126 -5.11 4.21 1.25
CA HIS A 126 -4.49 5.40 0.67
C HIS A 126 -4.70 5.45 -0.85
N LEU A 127 -4.42 4.35 -1.55
CA LEU A 127 -4.63 4.22 -2.99
C LEU A 127 -6.10 4.44 -3.39
N GLY A 128 -7.04 3.87 -2.63
CA GLY A 128 -8.48 4.01 -2.84
C GLY A 128 -8.98 5.45 -2.69
N LEU A 129 -8.46 6.19 -1.70
CA LEU A 129 -8.74 7.61 -1.53
C LEU A 129 -8.23 8.46 -2.71
N HIS A 130 -7.13 8.05 -3.33
CA HIS A 130 -6.50 8.75 -4.45
C HIS A 130 -6.86 8.18 -5.84
N TRP A 131 -7.78 7.20 -5.91
CA TRP A 131 -8.09 6.43 -7.12
C TRP A 131 -8.40 7.28 -8.36
N LYS A 132 -9.17 8.36 -8.21
CA LYS A 132 -9.54 9.24 -9.34
C LYS A 132 -8.30 9.88 -10.00
N ALA A 133 -7.33 10.31 -9.19
CA ALA A 133 -6.11 10.90 -9.72
C ALA A 133 -5.29 9.85 -10.50
N ILE A 134 -5.21 8.64 -9.96
CA ILE A 134 -4.48 7.51 -10.56
C ILE A 134 -5.14 7.08 -11.88
N ALA A 135 -6.45 6.87 -11.89
CA ALA A 135 -7.19 6.47 -13.08
C ALA A 135 -7.06 7.48 -14.22
N ASN A 136 -7.21 8.77 -13.93
CA ASN A 136 -7.03 9.84 -14.91
C ASN A 136 -5.61 9.88 -15.46
N LEU A 137 -4.62 9.62 -14.61
CA LEU A 137 -3.23 9.70 -14.96
C LEU A 137 -2.76 8.48 -15.76
N LEU A 138 -3.25 7.27 -15.45
CA LEU A 138 -3.10 6.07 -16.27
C LEU A 138 -3.74 6.24 -17.65
N ALA A 139 -4.97 6.76 -17.70
CA ALA A 139 -5.66 7.00 -18.96
C ALA A 139 -4.89 7.97 -19.86
N ASN A 140 -4.39 9.07 -19.31
CA ASN A 140 -3.54 10.01 -20.04
C ASN A 140 -2.22 9.38 -20.50
N GLY A 141 -1.62 8.50 -19.70
CA GLY A 141 -0.36 7.81 -20.03
C GLY A 141 -0.51 6.83 -21.19
N TYR A 142 -1.57 6.03 -21.17
CA TYR A 142 -1.86 5.02 -22.21
C TYR A 142 -2.71 5.57 -23.38
N ARG A 143 -3.01 6.88 -23.39
CA ARG A 143 -3.91 7.52 -24.35
C ARG A 143 -5.26 6.79 -24.46
N LEU A 144 -5.75 6.28 -23.33
CA LEU A 144 -7.03 5.61 -23.26
C LEU A 144 -8.14 6.65 -23.21
N ASP A 145 -9.08 6.55 -24.14
CA ASP A 145 -10.31 7.30 -24.09
C ASP A 145 -11.26 6.64 -23.07
N LEU A 146 -11.29 7.19 -21.84
CA LEU A 146 -12.18 6.73 -20.79
C LEU A 146 -13.67 7.02 -21.09
N GLU A 147 -13.97 7.90 -22.04
CA GLU A 147 -15.34 8.21 -22.45
C GLU A 147 -15.86 7.24 -23.50
N HIS A 148 -14.96 6.51 -24.18
CA HIS A 148 -15.35 5.43 -25.08
C HIS A 148 -16.20 4.38 -24.32
N TRP A 149 -17.36 4.05 -24.90
CA TRP A 149 -18.37 3.22 -24.23
C TRP A 149 -17.79 1.91 -23.69
N LEU A 150 -16.91 1.26 -24.45
CA LEU A 150 -16.30 -0.01 -24.07
C LEU A 150 -15.34 0.14 -22.87
N ALA A 151 -14.54 1.22 -22.83
CA ALA A 151 -13.61 1.49 -21.74
C ALA A 151 -14.35 1.80 -20.42
N ARG A 152 -15.46 2.53 -20.52
CA ARG A 152 -16.33 2.89 -19.39
C ARG A 152 -16.92 1.67 -18.67
N TRP A 153 -17.14 0.55 -19.37
CA TRP A 153 -17.67 -0.68 -18.80
C TRP A 153 -16.57 -1.71 -18.47
N LEU A 154 -15.63 -1.96 -19.39
CA LEU A 154 -14.61 -2.99 -19.22
C LEU A 154 -13.61 -2.67 -18.11
N ILE A 155 -13.12 -1.41 -18.04
CA ILE A 155 -12.07 -1.07 -17.06
C ILE A 155 -12.59 -1.23 -15.62
N PRO A 156 -13.77 -0.69 -15.24
CA PRO A 156 -14.30 -0.93 -13.90
C PRO A 156 -14.63 -2.39 -13.62
N ALA A 157 -15.09 -3.15 -14.63
CA ALA A 157 -15.38 -4.57 -14.50
C ALA A 157 -14.10 -5.37 -14.21
N CYS A 158 -13.00 -5.12 -14.92
CA CYS A 158 -11.71 -5.75 -14.67
C CYS A 158 -11.22 -5.47 -13.24
N TRP A 159 -11.26 -4.21 -12.79
CA TRP A 159 -10.86 -3.87 -11.42
C TRP A 159 -11.76 -4.51 -10.37
N LEU A 160 -13.07 -4.62 -10.64
CA LEU A 160 -14.01 -5.29 -9.75
C LEU A 160 -13.69 -6.79 -9.64
N ILE A 161 -13.41 -7.47 -10.75
CA ILE A 161 -13.01 -8.88 -10.76
C ILE A 161 -11.74 -9.07 -9.93
N ILE A 162 -10.70 -8.26 -10.17
CA ILE A 162 -9.45 -8.31 -9.41
C ILE A 162 -9.71 -8.07 -7.91
N ALA A 163 -10.55 -7.10 -7.57
CA ALA A 163 -10.93 -6.82 -6.19
C ALA A 163 -11.66 -8.00 -5.52
N THR A 164 -12.60 -8.64 -6.22
CA THR A 164 -13.31 -9.82 -5.70
C THR A 164 -12.35 -10.99 -5.50
N CYS A 165 -11.44 -11.25 -6.45
CA CYS A 165 -10.38 -12.22 -6.29
C CYS A 165 -9.50 -11.90 -5.06
N GLY A 166 -9.11 -10.63 -4.89
CA GLY A 166 -8.30 -10.20 -3.75
C GLY A 166 -8.96 -10.43 -2.39
N ILE A 167 -10.29 -10.26 -2.29
CA ILE A 167 -11.03 -10.58 -1.06
C ILE A 167 -10.96 -12.09 -0.77
N PHE A 168 -11.15 -12.93 -1.79
CA PHE A 168 -11.06 -14.38 -1.63
C PHE A 168 -9.64 -14.81 -1.21
N ILE A 169 -8.62 -14.26 -1.87
CA ILE A 169 -7.20 -14.52 -1.60
C ILE A 169 -6.83 -14.07 -0.18
N PHE A 170 -7.34 -12.93 0.29
CA PHE A 170 -7.11 -12.45 1.66
C PHE A 170 -7.54 -13.48 2.71
N VAL A 171 -8.69 -14.14 2.48
CA VAL A 171 -9.21 -15.19 3.36
C VAL A 171 -8.39 -16.47 3.20
N GLN A 172 -8.12 -16.89 1.96
CA GLN A 172 -7.37 -18.11 1.65
C GLN A 172 -5.95 -18.10 2.23
N ARG A 173 -5.28 -16.94 2.22
CA ARG A 173 -3.94 -16.75 2.79
C ARG A 173 -3.93 -16.46 4.30
N GLU A 174 -5.10 -16.50 4.95
CA GLU A 174 -5.26 -16.28 6.40
C GLU A 174 -4.57 -15.00 6.89
N LEU A 175 -4.74 -13.88 6.18
CA LEU A 175 -4.06 -12.62 6.52
C LEU A 175 -4.62 -11.94 7.78
N LEU A 176 -5.85 -12.27 8.19
CA LEU A 176 -6.48 -11.69 9.38
C LEU A 176 -5.68 -11.98 10.68
N PRO A 177 -5.24 -13.22 10.96
CA PRO A 177 -4.31 -13.51 12.05
C PRO A 177 -3.06 -12.61 12.11
N TYR A 178 -2.45 -12.28 10.97
CA TYR A 178 -1.28 -11.40 10.91
C TYR A 178 -1.61 -9.97 11.36
N LEU A 179 -2.80 -9.47 11.02
CA LEU A 179 -3.26 -8.14 11.47
C LEU A 179 -3.55 -8.08 12.98
N LEU A 180 -3.83 -9.22 13.61
CA LEU A 180 -4.25 -9.31 15.00
C LEU A 180 -3.13 -9.73 15.97
N LEU A 181 -1.85 -9.66 15.56
CA LEU A 181 -0.69 -10.15 16.31
C LEU A 181 -0.78 -11.63 16.73
N LYS A 182 -1.54 -12.46 15.99
CA LYS A 182 -1.77 -13.87 16.35
C LYS A 182 -0.76 -14.84 15.74
N VAL A 183 0.13 -14.36 14.86
CA VAL A 183 1.09 -15.20 14.13
C VAL A 183 2.47 -15.09 14.75
N ASP A 184 3.04 -16.21 15.18
CA ASP A 184 4.42 -16.30 15.68
C ASP A 184 5.44 -16.36 14.54
N PHE A 185 5.12 -17.13 13.48
CA PHE A 185 5.97 -17.33 12.32
C PHE A 185 5.14 -17.27 11.04
N ALA A 186 5.64 -16.54 10.04
CA ALA A 186 5.00 -16.48 8.73
C ALA A 186 5.14 -17.84 8.02
N TYR A 187 4.03 -18.31 7.45
CA TYR A 187 4.02 -19.49 6.59
C TYR A 187 4.46 -19.09 5.18
N PHE A 188 5.41 -19.83 4.62
CA PHE A 188 5.91 -19.61 3.27
C PHE A 188 5.82 -20.89 2.45
N ASN A 189 5.15 -20.80 1.30
CA ASN A 189 5.07 -21.89 0.34
C ASN A 189 6.19 -21.73 -0.69
N TYR A 190 7.25 -22.52 -0.57
CA TYR A 190 8.41 -22.46 -1.48
C TYR A 190 8.13 -23.02 -2.88
N ASP A 191 7.07 -23.82 -3.03
CA ASP A 191 6.66 -24.41 -4.32
C ASP A 191 5.73 -23.48 -5.13
N GLU A 192 5.32 -22.35 -4.55
CA GLU A 192 4.43 -21.40 -5.21
C GLU A 192 5.16 -20.63 -6.33
N PRO A 193 4.56 -20.53 -7.55
CA PRO A 193 5.11 -19.68 -8.59
C PRO A 193 5.13 -18.21 -8.19
N GLN A 194 6.28 -17.53 -8.38
CA GLN A 194 6.48 -16.12 -8.04
C GLN A 194 5.39 -15.20 -8.63
N ALA A 195 4.95 -15.45 -9.86
CA ALA A 195 3.92 -14.66 -10.52
C ALA A 195 2.56 -14.74 -9.81
N VAL A 196 2.20 -15.91 -9.26
CA VAL A 196 0.95 -16.11 -8.50
C VAL A 196 1.04 -15.36 -7.18
N PHE A 197 2.16 -15.49 -6.47
CA PHE A 197 2.41 -14.75 -5.23
C PHE A 197 2.22 -13.23 -5.41
N TYR A 198 2.87 -12.64 -6.41
CA TYR A 198 2.75 -11.19 -6.63
C TYR A 198 1.38 -10.76 -7.10
N PHE A 199 0.72 -11.57 -7.95
CA PHE A 199 -0.65 -11.31 -8.37
C PHE A 199 -1.59 -11.28 -7.16
N ASP A 200 -1.41 -12.20 -6.21
CA ASP A 200 -2.25 -12.32 -5.03
C ASP A 200 -2.15 -11.09 -4.12
N PHE A 201 -0.93 -10.66 -3.78
CA PHE A 201 -0.73 -9.46 -2.97
C PHE A 201 -1.18 -8.18 -3.70
N PHE A 202 -1.02 -8.12 -5.02
CA PHE A 202 -1.57 -7.05 -5.83
C PHE A 202 -3.11 -7.05 -5.82
N ALA A 203 -3.75 -8.21 -5.99
CA ALA A 203 -5.20 -8.34 -5.95
C ALA A 203 -5.76 -7.90 -4.60
N ILE A 204 -5.12 -8.26 -3.48
CA ILE A 204 -5.47 -7.80 -2.13
C ILE A 204 -5.37 -6.27 -2.04
N LEU A 205 -4.28 -5.67 -2.52
CA LEU A 205 -4.09 -4.22 -2.52
C LEU A 205 -5.23 -3.51 -3.27
N ILE A 206 -5.59 -4.02 -4.45
CA ILE A 206 -6.69 -3.52 -5.27
C ILE A 206 -8.03 -3.71 -4.57
N ALA A 207 -8.26 -4.86 -3.92
CA ALA A 207 -9.47 -5.14 -3.17
C ALA A 207 -9.71 -4.10 -2.07
N VAL A 208 -8.68 -3.76 -1.30
CA VAL A 208 -8.77 -2.73 -0.26
C VAL A 208 -8.99 -1.34 -0.86
N ALA A 209 -8.30 -1.02 -1.96
CA ALA A 209 -8.46 0.27 -2.64
C ALA A 209 -9.87 0.47 -3.20
N TYR A 210 -10.43 -0.55 -3.86
CA TYR A 210 -11.77 -0.49 -4.45
C TYR A 210 -12.86 -0.47 -3.37
N SER A 211 -12.70 -1.28 -2.32
CA SER A 211 -13.56 -1.25 -1.13
C SER A 211 -13.57 0.13 -0.48
N THR A 212 -12.40 0.75 -0.31
CA THR A 212 -12.28 2.11 0.24
C THR A 212 -13.01 3.14 -0.62
N ARG A 213 -12.82 3.09 -1.94
CA ARG A 213 -13.53 3.97 -2.88
C ARG A 213 -15.05 3.83 -2.75
N PHE A 214 -15.54 2.60 -2.67
CA PHE A 214 -16.97 2.32 -2.52
C PHE A 214 -17.53 2.84 -1.18
N LEU A 215 -16.83 2.59 -0.07
CA LEU A 215 -17.22 3.06 1.26
C LEU A 215 -17.24 4.59 1.37
N VAL A 216 -16.22 5.26 0.84
CA VAL A 216 -16.15 6.72 0.81
C VAL A 216 -17.29 7.31 -0.01
N TRP A 217 -17.60 6.72 -1.17
CA TRP A 217 -18.77 7.12 -1.96
C TRP A 217 -20.07 6.93 -1.17
N LEU A 218 -20.25 5.77 -0.53
CA LEU A 218 -21.45 5.45 0.23
C LEU A 218 -21.67 6.39 1.43
N ILE A 219 -20.61 6.74 2.15
CA ILE A 219 -20.68 7.57 3.37
C ILE A 219 -20.83 9.05 3.02
N LEU A 220 -19.99 9.57 2.11
CA LEU A 220 -19.91 11.02 1.88
C LEU A 220 -20.91 11.52 0.83
N PHE A 221 -21.25 10.72 -0.19
CA PHE A 221 -22.23 11.18 -1.20
C PHE A 221 -23.68 10.94 -0.76
N ARG A 222 -23.98 9.95 0.09
CA ARG A 222 -25.33 9.82 0.65
C ARG A 222 -25.68 10.99 1.59
N GLN A 223 -24.71 11.53 2.32
CA GLN A 223 -24.94 12.68 3.21
C GLN A 223 -25.37 13.93 2.46
N ASN A 224 -24.82 14.20 1.27
CA ASN A 224 -25.20 15.35 0.45
C ASN A 224 -26.64 15.28 -0.09
N ASN A 225 -27.19 14.07 -0.28
CA ASN A 225 -28.57 13.88 -0.74
C ASN A 225 -29.60 13.87 0.41
N ALA A 226 -29.16 13.76 1.66
CA ALA A 226 -30.02 13.79 2.85
C ALA A 226 -30.19 15.20 3.43
N THR A 227 -29.36 16.15 3.00
CA THR A 227 -29.36 17.55 3.44
C THR A 227 -29.88 18.53 2.38
N SER A 228 -30.44 18.03 1.29
CA SER A 228 -31.08 18.79 0.19
C SER A 228 -32.58 18.52 0.15
#